data_AF-A0A7J4QCH8-F1
#
_entry.id   AF-A0A7J4QCH8-F1
#
_cell.length_a   1.000
_cell.length_b   1.000
_cell.length_c   1.000
_cell.angle_alpha   90.00
_cell.angle_beta   90.00
_cell.angle_gamma   90.00
#
_symmetry.space_group_name_H-M   'P 1'
#
loop_
_entity.id
_entity.type
_entity.pdbx_description
1 polymer ?
#
loop_
_entity_poly.entity_id
_entity_poly.type
_entity_poly.pdbx_seq_one_letter_code
_entity_poly.pdbx_strand_id
1 'polypeptide(L)'
;MVDVKISCRSCGKKGSMDNMKYDPEIRKNLICPECYASKAAKLEKGSKVKSSLMGMQEKKEIRPVEKPVPVRERLAADMGIKNIVSDKVGYVCGNCKYSFSRNKSFPLNDTCPNCGKQSLQKRHIVHHDWVKDLGE
;
A
#
# COMPACT_ATOMS: atom_id res chain seq x y z
N MET A 1 -4.64 39.59 -5.50
CA MET A 1 -4.52 38.20 -5.98
C MET A 1 -3.60 37.48 -5.01
N VAL A 2 -4.03 36.36 -4.43
CA VAL A 2 -3.22 35.62 -3.44
C VAL A 2 -2.36 34.62 -4.19
N ASP A 3 -1.04 34.77 -4.11
CA ASP A 3 -0.09 33.88 -4.77
C ASP A 3 0.00 32.56 -3.99
N VAL A 4 -0.72 31.54 -4.45
CA VAL A 4 -0.75 30.23 -3.80
C VAL A 4 0.52 29.46 -4.15
N LYS A 5 1.43 29.34 -3.17
CA LYS A 5 2.67 28.57 -3.30
C LYS A 5 2.46 27.15 -2.82
N ILE A 6 2.83 26.17 -3.64
CA ILE A 6 2.77 24.75 -3.31
C ILE A 6 4.17 24.19 -3.09
N SER A 7 4.32 23.20 -2.20
CA SER A 7 5.59 22.55 -1.87
C SER A 7 5.80 21.24 -2.63
N CYS A 8 7.00 21.06 -3.19
CA CYS A 8 7.43 19.81 -3.84
C CYS A 8 7.48 18.68 -2.81
N ARG A 9 6.85 17.53 -3.11
CA ARG A 9 6.83 16.39 -2.18
C ARG A 9 8.17 15.68 -2.03
N SER A 10 9.08 15.83 -2.99
CA SER A 10 10.37 15.13 -3.00
C SER A 10 11.49 15.92 -2.30
N CYS A 11 11.48 17.25 -2.36
CA CYS A 11 12.54 18.10 -1.81
C CYS A 11 12.05 19.23 -0.91
N GLY A 12 10.74 19.45 -0.78
CA GLY A 12 10.15 20.49 0.06
C GLY A 12 10.19 21.92 -0.51
N LYS A 13 10.89 22.17 -1.63
CA LYS A 13 10.95 23.50 -2.25
C LYS A 13 9.54 24.01 -2.60
N LYS A 14 9.24 25.26 -2.25
CA LYS A 14 7.97 25.92 -2.55
C LYS A 14 8.06 26.65 -3.89
N GLY A 15 7.03 26.56 -4.72
CA GLY A 15 6.94 27.26 -6.02
C GLY A 15 5.50 27.46 -6.46
N SER A 16 5.31 28.17 -7.57
CA SER A 16 4.00 28.35 -8.20
C SER A 16 3.52 27.03 -8.81
N MET A 17 2.20 26.83 -8.85
CA MET A 17 1.57 25.61 -9.36
C MET A 17 1.96 25.33 -10.82
N ASP A 18 2.13 26.37 -11.64
CA ASP A 18 2.52 26.28 -13.05
C ASP A 18 3.91 25.67 -13.27
N ASN A 19 4.80 25.77 -12.28
CA ASN A 19 6.16 25.25 -12.35
C ASN A 19 6.30 23.83 -11.75
N MET A 20 5.21 23.23 -11.29
CA MET A 20 5.22 21.88 -10.71
C MET A 20 4.73 20.85 -11.73
N LYS A 21 5.36 19.69 -11.74
CA LYS A 21 4.96 18.55 -12.59
C LYS A 21 4.45 17.40 -11.72
N TYR A 22 3.58 16.58 -12.28
CA TYR A 22 3.14 15.36 -11.62
C TYR A 22 4.22 14.28 -11.69
N ASP A 23 4.37 13.55 -10.59
CA ASP A 23 5.26 12.40 -10.51
C ASP A 23 4.80 11.27 -11.45
N PRO A 24 5.68 10.75 -12.33
CA PRO A 24 5.31 9.75 -13.34
C PRO A 24 4.94 8.38 -12.73
N GLU A 25 5.42 8.07 -11.52
CA GLU A 25 5.17 6.78 -10.86
C GLU A 25 3.83 6.78 -10.11
N ILE A 26 3.53 7.88 -9.39
CA ILE A 26 2.42 7.91 -8.43
C ILE A 26 1.24 8.78 -8.91
N ARG A 27 1.40 9.61 -9.96
CA ARG A 27 0.40 10.55 -10.56
C ARG A 27 -0.42 11.42 -9.58
N LYS A 28 -0.13 11.36 -8.28
CA LYS A 28 -0.82 12.10 -7.20
C LYS A 28 0.07 13.15 -6.54
N ASN A 29 1.37 13.14 -6.84
CA ASN A 29 2.35 14.01 -6.19
C ASN A 29 2.82 15.08 -7.15
N LEU A 30 2.83 16.33 -6.70
CA LEU A 30 3.47 17.44 -7.38
C LEU A 30 4.94 17.52 -6.95
N ILE A 31 5.81 17.55 -7.95
CA ILE A 31 7.26 17.61 -7.80
C ILE A 31 7.83 18.75 -8.64
N CYS A 32 8.93 19.33 -8.16
CA CYS A 32 9.61 20.38 -8.90
C CYS A 32 10.33 19.83 -10.16
N PRO A 33 10.70 20.70 -11.12
CA PRO A 33 11.34 20.28 -12.36
C PRO A 33 12.65 19.51 -12.15
N GLU A 34 13.43 19.89 -11.14
CA GLU A 34 14.70 19.23 -10.78
C GLU A 34 14.47 17.79 -10.29
N CYS A 35 13.45 17.57 -9.44
CA CYS A 35 13.09 16.24 -8.98
C CYS A 35 12.47 15.40 -10.10
N TYR A 36 11.72 16.03 -11.01
CA TYR A 36 11.17 15.37 -12.19
C TYR A 36 12.28 14.84 -13.11
N ALA A 37 13.26 15.68 -13.45
CA ALA A 37 14.42 15.28 -14.26
C ALA A 37 15.21 14.13 -13.59
N SER A 38 15.44 14.24 -12.28
CA SER A 38 16.13 13.21 -11.50
C SER A 38 15.41 11.86 -11.50
N LYS A 39 14.07 11.85 -11.52
CA LYS A 39 13.26 10.64 -11.60
C LYS A 39 13.23 10.04 -13.01
N ALA A 40 13.09 10.88 -14.03
CA ALA A 40 13.15 10.45 -15.43
C ALA A 40 14.48 9.73 -15.74
N ALA A 41 15.61 10.27 -15.27
CA ALA A 41 16.92 9.66 -15.45
C ALA A 41 17.08 8.28 -14.77
N LYS A 42 16.32 8.00 -13.71
CA LYS A 42 16.34 6.70 -13.02
C LYS A 42 15.54 5.64 -13.78
N LEU A 43 14.42 6.02 -14.41
CA LEU A 43 13.61 5.11 -15.23
C LEU A 43 14.39 4.61 -16.45
N GLU A 44 15.12 5.51 -17.13
CA GLU A 44 15.98 5.16 -18.27
C GLU A 44 17.11 4.19 -17.90
N LYS A 45 17.65 4.30 -16.67
CA LYS A 45 18.74 3.44 -16.18
C LYS A 45 18.25 2.10 -15.62
N GLY A 46 16.94 1.90 -15.44
CA GLY A 46 16.34 0.66 -14.96
C GLY A 46 16.24 -0.46 -16.01
N SER A 47 16.44 -0.16 -17.31
CA SER A 47 16.29 -1.13 -18.41
C SER A 47 17.60 -1.76 -18.92
N LYS A 48 18.75 -1.52 -18.28
CA LYS A 48 20.02 -2.20 -18.61
C LYS A 48 20.56 -2.99 -17.42
N VAL A 49 19.86 -4.06 -17.05
CA VAL A 49 20.44 -5.13 -16.22
C VAL A 49 20.33 -6.45 -16.96
N LYS A 50 21.48 -6.86 -17.51
CA LYS A 50 21.95 -8.24 -17.77
C LYS A 50 21.42 -8.98 -19.01
N SER A 51 22.03 -8.66 -20.14
CA SER A 51 22.35 -9.64 -21.18
C SER A 51 23.86 -9.60 -21.44
N SER A 52 24.64 -10.22 -20.56
CA SER A 52 25.87 -10.92 -20.95
C SER A 52 26.52 -11.66 -19.78
N LEU A 53 26.74 -12.94 -20.06
CA LEU A 53 27.87 -13.78 -19.67
C LEU A 53 27.85 -14.56 -18.35
N MET A 54 28.15 -15.84 -18.55
CA MET A 54 28.19 -16.96 -17.64
C MET A 54 29.30 -16.84 -16.59
N GLY A 55 29.16 -17.61 -15.51
CA GLY A 55 30.32 -18.23 -14.88
C GLY A 55 30.43 -18.01 -13.36
N MET A 56 30.31 -19.13 -12.67
CA MET A 56 30.99 -19.46 -11.40
C MET A 56 30.28 -19.11 -10.09
N GLN A 57 30.08 -20.20 -9.35
CA GLN A 57 29.63 -20.32 -7.98
C GLN A 57 30.53 -19.49 -7.06
N GLU A 58 29.96 -18.78 -6.08
CA GLU A 58 30.32 -19.03 -4.68
C GLU A 58 29.30 -18.37 -3.71
N LYS A 59 28.60 -19.25 -3.00
CA LYS A 59 28.12 -19.14 -1.61
C LYS A 59 28.26 -17.75 -0.96
N LYS A 60 27.17 -16.98 -0.94
CA LYS A 60 27.02 -15.84 -0.02
C LYS A 60 25.79 -16.01 0.86
N GLU A 61 26.09 -16.08 2.14
CA GLU A 61 25.22 -16.17 3.31
C GLU A 61 23.98 -15.27 3.20
N ILE A 62 22.81 -15.91 3.30
CA ILE A 62 21.51 -15.26 3.28
C ILE A 62 21.35 -14.57 4.63
N ARG A 63 21.60 -13.26 4.70
CA ARG A 63 21.09 -12.46 5.82
C ARG A 63 19.57 -12.28 5.64
N PRO A 64 18.77 -12.51 6.68
CA PRO A 64 17.32 -12.34 6.60
C PRO A 64 17.00 -10.87 6.30
N VAL A 65 16.28 -10.66 5.19
CA VAL A 65 15.76 -9.36 4.79
C VAL A 65 14.67 -8.97 5.78
N GLU A 66 14.99 -8.05 6.69
CA GLU A 66 13.99 -7.38 7.51
C GLU A 66 13.03 -6.61 6.59
N LYS A 67 11.75 -6.99 6.65
CA LYS A 67 10.68 -6.35 5.89
C LYS A 67 10.66 -4.87 6.25
N PRO A 68 10.67 -3.94 5.27
CA PRO A 68 10.49 -2.53 5.54
C PRO A 68 9.11 -2.33 6.17
N VAL A 69 9.13 -1.97 7.45
CA VAL A 69 7.96 -1.65 8.25
C VAL A 69 7.30 -0.39 7.64
N PRO A 70 5.99 -0.39 7.38
CA PRO A 70 5.30 0.79 6.85
C PRO A 70 5.42 1.96 7.83
N VAL A 71 6.07 3.05 7.39
CA VAL A 71 6.24 4.32 8.09
C VAL A 71 4.91 5.08 8.11
N ARG A 72 3.94 4.55 8.84
CA ARG A 72 2.61 5.15 8.95
C ARG A 72 2.11 5.22 10.38
N GLU A 73 3.00 5.51 11.34
CA GLU A 73 2.55 5.63 12.73
C GLU A 73 3.42 6.57 13.57
N ARG A 74 3.56 7.83 13.15
CA ARG A 74 4.02 8.93 14.03
C ARG A 74 3.36 10.25 13.64
N LEU A 75 2.05 10.35 13.86
CA LEU A 75 1.28 11.60 14.00
C LEU A 75 -0.16 11.24 14.41
N ALA A 76 -0.31 10.65 15.59
CA ALA A 76 -1.61 10.41 16.23
C ALA A 76 -1.47 10.56 17.75
N ALA A 77 -1.04 11.74 18.17
CA ALA A 77 -1.16 12.21 19.54
C ALA A 77 -1.74 13.62 19.44
N ASP A 78 -3.07 13.70 19.27
CA ASP A 78 -3.94 14.75 19.85
C ASP A 78 -5.41 14.72 19.39
N MET A 79 -5.81 13.78 18.54
CA MET A 79 -7.23 13.60 18.22
C MET A 79 -7.64 12.18 18.54
N GLY A 80 -8.59 12.00 19.45
CA GLY A 80 -9.17 10.72 19.85
C GLY A 80 -9.86 9.99 18.69
N ILE A 81 -9.05 9.45 17.77
CA ILE A 81 -9.49 8.51 16.75
C ILE A 81 -9.69 7.19 17.47
N LYS A 82 -10.90 7.03 18.01
CA LYS A 82 -11.43 5.74 18.43
C LYS A 82 -11.14 4.76 17.30
N ASN A 83 -10.32 3.76 17.62
CA ASN A 83 -10.19 2.47 16.94
C ASN A 83 -11.26 2.30 15.86
N ILE A 84 -10.96 2.68 14.61
CA ILE A 84 -11.79 2.32 13.47
C ILE A 84 -11.45 0.85 13.21
N VAL A 85 -11.94 -0.01 14.11
CA VAL A 85 -11.99 -1.45 13.92
C VAL A 85 -12.77 -1.60 12.63
N SER A 86 -12.06 -1.83 11.53
CA SER A 86 -12.69 -1.96 10.23
C SER A 86 -13.62 -3.16 10.33
N ASP A 87 -14.94 -2.93 10.42
CA ASP A 87 -16.00 -3.94 10.43
C ASP A 87 -16.00 -4.72 9.12
N LYS A 88 -14.98 -5.55 8.92
CA LYS A 88 -14.84 -6.44 7.78
C LYS A 88 -15.48 -7.76 8.15
N VAL A 89 -16.46 -8.16 7.34
CA VAL A 89 -17.09 -9.47 7.43
C VAL A 89 -16.42 -10.38 6.40
N GLY A 90 -16.00 -11.56 6.83
CA GLY A 90 -15.49 -12.60 5.95
C GLY A 90 -16.64 -13.37 5.31
N TYR A 91 -16.47 -13.77 4.06
CA TYR A 91 -17.41 -14.60 3.30
C TYR A 91 -16.67 -15.75 2.64
N VAL A 92 -17.30 -16.91 2.58
CA VAL A 92 -16.80 -18.10 1.89
C VAL A 92 -17.90 -18.68 1.01
N CYS A 93 -17.59 -18.99 -0.24
CA CYS A 93 -18.51 -19.67 -1.15
C CYS A 93 -18.56 -21.17 -0.85
N GLY A 94 -19.75 -21.71 -0.57
CA GLY A 94 -19.97 -23.14 -0.36
C GLY A 94 -19.63 -23.99 -1.59
N ASN A 95 -19.86 -23.45 -2.80
CA ASN A 95 -19.68 -24.15 -4.08
C ASN A 95 -18.22 -24.15 -4.57
N CYS A 96 -17.55 -23.00 -4.64
CA CYS A 96 -16.19 -22.90 -5.20
C CYS A 96 -15.09 -22.67 -4.15
N LYS A 97 -15.45 -22.63 -2.86
CA LYS A 97 -14.53 -22.39 -1.72
C LYS A 97 -13.77 -21.07 -1.75
N TYR A 98 -14.10 -20.17 -2.67
CA TYR A 98 -13.54 -18.82 -2.71
C TYR A 98 -13.90 -18.02 -1.47
N SER A 99 -12.89 -17.41 -0.83
CA SER A 99 -13.05 -16.60 0.38
C SER A 99 -12.64 -15.14 0.13
N PHE A 100 -13.44 -14.20 0.63
CA PHE A 100 -13.15 -12.77 0.52
C PHE A 100 -13.74 -12.01 1.72
N SER A 101 -13.30 -10.77 1.95
CA SER A 101 -13.79 -9.93 3.04
C SER A 101 -14.25 -8.58 2.52
N ARG A 102 -15.37 -8.05 3.05
CA ARG A 102 -15.90 -6.72 2.70
C ARG A 102 -16.43 -6.00 3.93
N ASN A 103 -16.60 -4.69 3.82
CA ASN A 103 -17.15 -3.86 4.89
C ASN A 103 -18.64 -4.20 5.12
N LYS A 104 -19.05 -4.28 6.40
CA LYS A 104 -20.42 -4.60 6.82
C LYS A 104 -21.48 -3.64 6.27
N SER A 105 -21.10 -2.40 5.98
CA SER A 105 -22.01 -1.36 5.47
C SER A 105 -22.45 -1.55 4.02
N PHE A 106 -21.85 -2.48 3.26
CA PHE A 106 -22.19 -2.67 1.85
C PHE A 106 -23.18 -3.84 1.69
N PRO A 107 -24.37 -3.62 1.09
CA PRO A 107 -25.32 -4.70 0.83
C PRO A 107 -24.72 -5.70 -0.18
N LEU A 108 -24.94 -6.99 0.06
CA LEU A 108 -24.42 -8.08 -0.75
C LEU A 108 -25.59 -8.95 -1.25
N ASN A 109 -25.65 -9.21 -2.55
CA ASN A 109 -26.75 -9.97 -3.19
C ASN A 109 -26.58 -11.50 -3.06
N ASP A 110 -25.94 -11.98 -1.98
CA ASP A 110 -25.62 -13.39 -1.68
C ASP A 110 -24.95 -14.22 -2.80
N THR A 111 -24.53 -13.56 -3.88
CA THR A 111 -23.99 -14.17 -5.10
C THR A 111 -22.47 -14.15 -5.07
N CYS A 112 -21.85 -15.31 -5.30
CA CYS A 112 -20.41 -15.43 -5.29
C CYS A 112 -19.78 -14.67 -6.49
N PRO A 113 -18.82 -13.74 -6.26
CA PRO A 113 -18.18 -13.00 -7.34
C PRO A 113 -17.29 -13.86 -8.24
N ASN A 114 -16.92 -15.07 -7.78
CA ASN A 114 -16.06 -15.98 -8.54
C ASN A 114 -16.86 -16.95 -9.43
N CYS A 115 -17.99 -17.47 -8.95
CA CYS A 115 -18.75 -18.51 -9.68
C CYS A 115 -20.21 -18.17 -9.97
N GLY A 116 -20.70 -16.99 -9.56
CA GLY A 116 -22.07 -16.54 -9.84
C GLY A 116 -23.19 -17.29 -9.12
N LYS A 117 -22.87 -18.25 -8.23
CA LYS A 117 -23.88 -19.02 -7.48
C LYS A 117 -24.22 -18.34 -6.15
N GLN A 118 -25.47 -18.46 -5.73
CA GLN A 118 -25.96 -17.97 -4.43
C GLN A 118 -25.65 -18.96 -3.31
N SER A 119 -24.39 -18.99 -2.89
CA SER A 119 -23.91 -19.93 -1.87
C SER A 119 -22.84 -19.28 -1.00
N LEU A 120 -23.08 -18.06 -0.51
CA LEU A 120 -22.15 -17.36 0.37
C LEU A 120 -22.50 -17.59 1.83
N GLN A 121 -21.52 -18.04 2.61
CA GLN A 121 -21.60 -18.20 4.05
C GLN A 121 -20.74 -17.14 4.73
N LYS A 122 -21.33 -16.42 5.69
CA LYS A 122 -20.61 -15.45 6.52
C LYS A 122 -19.67 -16.21 7.46
N ARG A 123 -18.39 -15.88 7.43
CA ARG A 123 -17.40 -16.36 8.38
C ARG A 123 -17.20 -15.27 9.43
N HIS A 124 -17.53 -15.58 10.68
CA HIS A 124 -17.07 -14.77 11.80
C HIS A 124 -15.54 -14.84 11.81
N ILE A 125 -14.90 -13.73 11.49
CA ILE A 125 -13.47 -13.58 11.72
C ILE A 125 -13.38 -13.31 13.21
N VAL A 126 -13.16 -14.36 13.99
CA VAL A 126 -12.80 -14.19 15.40
C VAL A 126 -11.47 -13.47 15.37
N HIS A 127 -11.47 -12.20 15.73
CA HIS A 127 -10.23 -11.50 16.00
C HIS A 127 -9.61 -12.25 17.17
N HIS A 128 -8.60 -13.08 16.90
CA HIS A 128 -7.82 -13.68 17.96
C HIS A 128 -7.11 -12.52 18.62
N ASP A 129 -7.74 -12.01 19.68
CA ASP A 129 -7.13 -11.03 20.56
C ASP A 129 -5.89 -11.72 21.11
N TRP A 130 -4.74 -11.19 20.74
CA TRP A 130 -3.46 -11.67 21.23
C TRP A 130 -3.38 -11.17 22.67
N VAL A 131 -4.05 -11.89 23.58
CA VAL A 131 -3.86 -11.73 25.01
C VAL A 131 -2.38 -12.06 25.23
N LYS A 132 -1.56 -11.02 25.29
CA LYS A 132 -0.23 -11.12 25.87
C LYS A 132 -0.46 -11.44 27.34
N ASP A 133 -0.36 -12.71 27.68
CA ASP A 133 0.00 -13.16 29.02
C ASP A 133 1.16 -12.29 29.53
N LEU A 134 0.82 -11.28 30.33
CA LEU A 134 1.73 -10.67 31.29
C LEU A 134 1.69 -11.60 32.49
N GLY A 135 2.75 -12.38 32.63
CA GLY A 135 2.94 -13.29 33.76
C GLY A 135 2.95 -12.57 35.10
N GLU A 136 2.39 -13.26 36.08
CA GLU A 136 2.63 -13.07 37.51
C GLU A 136 3.86 -13.88 37.96
#